data_AF-A0A4C2E278-F1
#
_entry.id   AF-A0A4C2E278-F1
#
_cell.length_a   1.000
_cell.length_b   1.000
_cell.length_c   1.000
_cell.angle_alpha   90.00
_cell.angle_beta   90.00
_cell.angle_gamma   90.00
#
_symmetry.space_group_name_H-M   'P 1'
#
loop_
_entity.id
_entity.type
_entity.pdbx_description
1 polymer ?
#
loop_
_entity_poly.entity_id
_entity_poly.type
_entity_poly.pdbx_seq_one_letter_code
_entity_poly.pdbx_strand_id
1 'polypeptide(L)'
;MYPLLLIADATLSNLMWICEDLCLPFVQLVMVLMVVNFLCEDVLIDISHIFQFWLGLMSLFFLAFSVVYYMLTLYQDLRYESEPPTVDDIVIVLESVVDKLTTIQHESLYVNKKRALQLAVLFTPLHWGLIRIVSIKNYCMGFTLICILYHSNWFQCTIKLFWRLLLTRTAYYKLEEFFDGKLPFWMKPVDVSKAISNSEHIYQMALPHDVKILHGCKLQFQLQKLFPWDKNLHDYEVGDDLLIIELEIDENQRKWQADGWIARMLPYERPKYSIKIGGDISMCNSPWQLQESSLKDWSWLDDCWRPTTWYYSDSNWNFKGLHDSLECYTRKRTWKRRVYYLRE
;
A
#
# COMPACT_ATOMS: atom_id res chain seq x y z
N MET A 1 -6.42 -36.96 -25.20
CA MET A 1 -6.22 -36.07 -24.04
C MET A 1 -4.82 -35.46 -24.04
N TYR A 2 -3.77 -36.29 -24.13
CA TYR A 2 -2.38 -35.81 -24.18
C TYR A 2 -2.05 -34.75 -25.26
N PRO A 3 -2.51 -34.86 -26.53
CA PRO A 3 -2.27 -33.81 -27.52
C PRO A 3 -2.83 -32.45 -27.10
N LEU A 4 -4.03 -32.44 -26.50
CA LEU A 4 -4.67 -31.21 -26.02
C LEU A 4 -3.90 -30.59 -24.85
N LEU A 5 -3.29 -31.41 -23.98
CA LEU A 5 -2.44 -30.94 -22.89
C LEU A 5 -1.17 -30.26 -23.44
N LEU A 6 -0.52 -30.86 -24.44
CA LEU A 6 0.64 -30.25 -25.09
C LEU A 6 0.30 -28.92 -25.78
N ILE A 7 -0.85 -28.86 -26.45
CA ILE A 7 -1.34 -27.61 -27.06
C ILE A 7 -1.61 -26.55 -26.00
N ALA A 8 -2.28 -26.92 -24.90
CA ALA A 8 -2.53 -26.02 -23.77
C ALA A 8 -1.21 -25.53 -23.16
N ASP A 9 -0.23 -26.42 -22.99
CA ASP A 9 1.08 -26.07 -22.44
C ASP A 9 1.84 -25.10 -23.34
N ALA A 10 1.86 -25.35 -24.65
CA ALA A 10 2.53 -24.49 -25.62
C ALA A 10 1.85 -23.12 -25.76
N THR A 11 0.51 -23.07 -25.75
CA THR A 11 -0.24 -21.80 -25.80
C THR A 11 -0.02 -20.97 -24.53
N LEU A 12 -0.04 -21.60 -23.35
CA LEU A 12 0.28 -20.93 -22.08
C LEU A 12 1.73 -20.44 -22.05
N SER A 13 2.67 -21.23 -22.55
CA SER A 13 4.10 -20.85 -22.62
C SER A 13 4.32 -19.62 -23.52
N ASN A 14 3.65 -19.57 -24.68
CA ASN A 14 3.69 -18.41 -25.57
C ASN A 14 3.04 -17.18 -24.92
N LEU A 15 1.89 -17.34 -24.26
CA LEU A 15 1.19 -16.24 -23.58
C LEU A 15 1.99 -15.69 -22.39
N MET A 16 2.68 -16.55 -21.65
CA MET A 16 3.50 -16.16 -20.50
C MET A 16 4.93 -15.75 -20.89
N TRP A 17 5.30 -15.81 -22.18
CA TRP A 17 6.68 -15.54 -22.65
C TRP A 17 7.75 -16.42 -22.00
N ILE A 18 7.41 -17.68 -21.69
CA ILE A 18 8.33 -18.66 -21.06
C ILE A 18 9.06 -19.50 -22.12
N CYS A 19 8.70 -19.38 -23.40
CA CYS A 19 9.34 -20.11 -24.49
C CYS A 19 10.83 -19.78 -24.63
N GLU A 20 11.63 -20.79 -25.00
CA GLU A 20 13.06 -20.64 -25.27
C GLU A 20 13.32 -19.66 -26.43
N ASP A 21 12.48 -19.73 -27.48
CA ASP A 21 12.55 -18.85 -28.63
C ASP A 21 11.72 -17.57 -28.43
N LEU A 22 12.37 -16.52 -27.92
CA LEU A 22 11.76 -15.19 -27.75
C LEU A 22 11.24 -14.56 -29.06
N CYS A 23 11.77 -14.99 -30.20
CA CYS A 23 11.36 -14.50 -31.52
C CYS A 23 9.93 -14.92 -31.88
N LEU A 24 9.48 -16.11 -31.46
CA LEU A 24 8.17 -16.64 -31.86
C LEU A 24 7.01 -15.85 -31.21
N PRO A 25 6.97 -15.62 -29.89
CA PRO A 25 5.97 -14.74 -29.27
C PRO A 25 6.03 -13.31 -29.80
N PHE A 26 7.22 -12.80 -30.15
CA PHE A 26 7.36 -11.48 -30.75
C PHE A 26 6.72 -11.39 -32.14
N VAL A 27 6.95 -12.38 -33.00
CA VAL A 27 6.30 -12.43 -34.33
C VAL A 27 4.79 -12.57 -34.18
N GLN A 28 4.31 -13.44 -33.28
CA GLN A 28 2.89 -13.58 -32.98
C GLN A 28 2.28 -12.27 -32.48
N LEU A 29 2.96 -11.53 -31.60
CA LEU A 29 2.54 -10.21 -31.14
C LEU A 29 2.38 -9.23 -32.31
N VAL A 30 3.40 -9.12 -33.18
CA VAL A 30 3.34 -8.21 -34.35
C VAL A 30 2.18 -8.59 -35.27
N MET A 31 1.99 -9.89 -35.53
CA MET A 31 0.88 -10.37 -36.37
C MET A 31 -0.48 -10.06 -35.74
N VAL A 32 -0.66 -10.28 -34.44
CA VAL A 32 -1.92 -9.95 -33.75
C VAL A 32 -2.19 -8.44 -33.78
N LEU A 33 -1.16 -7.60 -33.62
CA LEU A 33 -1.31 -6.15 -33.74
C LEU A 33 -1.74 -5.73 -35.15
N MET A 34 -1.22 -6.38 -36.20
CA MET A 34 -1.64 -6.12 -37.57
C MET A 34 -3.09 -6.57 -37.85
N VAL A 35 -3.52 -7.69 -37.27
CA VAL A 35 -4.94 -8.12 -37.32
C VAL A 35 -5.85 -7.12 -36.60
N VAL A 36 -5.48 -6.66 -35.41
CA VAL A 36 -6.26 -5.68 -34.65
C VAL A 36 -6.32 -4.34 -35.39
N ASN A 37 -5.20 -3.92 -35.99
CA ASN A 37 -5.14 -2.72 -36.82
C ASN A 37 -6.14 -2.79 -37.98
N PHE A 38 -6.26 -3.96 -38.62
CA PHE A 38 -7.22 -4.23 -39.67
C PHE A 38 -8.68 -4.23 -39.18
N LEU A 39 -8.97 -4.85 -38.03
CA LEU A 39 -10.33 -4.93 -37.49
C LEU A 39 -10.90 -3.57 -37.05
N CYS A 40 -10.03 -2.62 -36.70
CA CYS A 40 -10.41 -1.31 -36.20
C CYS A 40 -10.22 -0.17 -37.24
N GLU A 41 -9.97 -0.50 -38.52
CA GLU A 41 -9.74 0.50 -39.55
C GLU A 41 -11.05 1.02 -40.17
N ASP A 42 -11.14 2.35 -40.31
CA ASP A 42 -12.25 3.00 -41.00
C ASP A 42 -12.09 2.85 -42.53
N VAL A 43 -13.21 2.64 -43.23
CA VAL A 43 -13.25 2.39 -44.68
C VAL A 43 -12.98 3.69 -45.46
N LEU A 44 -11.70 4.08 -45.54
CA LEU A 44 -11.22 5.14 -46.42
C LEU A 44 -10.37 4.53 -47.53
N ILE A 45 -10.61 4.96 -48.77
CA ILE A 45 -9.97 4.42 -49.96
C ILE A 45 -8.73 5.26 -50.27
N ASP A 46 -7.60 4.89 -49.67
CA ASP A 46 -6.26 5.36 -50.04
C ASP A 46 -5.33 4.15 -50.27
N ILE A 47 -4.28 4.32 -51.10
CA ILE A 47 -3.34 3.26 -51.46
C ILE A 47 -2.62 2.71 -50.22
N SER A 48 -2.30 3.57 -49.25
CA SER A 48 -1.72 3.16 -47.97
C SER A 48 -2.65 2.25 -47.17
N HIS A 49 -3.95 2.54 -47.14
CA HIS A 49 -4.96 1.73 -46.45
C HIS A 49 -5.16 0.38 -47.14
N ILE A 50 -5.12 0.33 -48.48
CA ILE A 50 -5.17 -0.94 -49.22
C ILE A 50 -3.99 -1.84 -48.85
N PHE A 51 -2.78 -1.27 -48.72
CA PHE A 51 -1.60 -2.02 -48.29
C PHE A 51 -1.73 -2.53 -46.85
N GLN A 52 -2.19 -1.70 -45.91
CA GLN A 52 -2.41 -2.10 -44.51
C GLN A 52 -3.50 -3.17 -44.37
N PHE A 53 -4.59 -3.03 -45.13
CA PHE A 53 -5.67 -4.00 -45.20
C PHE A 53 -5.17 -5.36 -45.70
N TRP A 54 -4.38 -5.35 -46.78
CA TRP A 54 -3.77 -6.56 -47.32
C TRP A 54 -2.82 -7.22 -46.31
N LEU A 55 -1.97 -6.43 -45.64
CA LEU A 55 -1.05 -6.92 -44.61
C LEU A 55 -1.83 -7.54 -43.43
N GLY A 56 -2.87 -6.87 -42.93
CA GLY A 56 -3.74 -7.38 -41.89
C GLY A 56 -4.41 -8.70 -42.27
N LEU A 57 -4.99 -8.78 -43.47
CA LEU A 57 -5.59 -10.01 -43.98
C LEU A 57 -4.57 -11.16 -44.08
N MET A 58 -3.37 -10.88 -44.61
CA MET A 58 -2.30 -11.88 -44.71
C MET A 58 -1.82 -12.34 -43.33
N SER A 59 -1.72 -11.42 -42.37
CA SER A 59 -1.35 -11.77 -40.99
C SER A 59 -2.40 -12.67 -40.32
N LEU A 60 -3.69 -12.45 -40.58
CA LEU A 60 -4.78 -13.30 -40.09
C LEU A 60 -4.67 -14.72 -40.67
N PHE A 61 -4.50 -14.85 -41.98
CA PHE A 61 -4.34 -16.15 -42.62
C PHE A 61 -3.07 -16.86 -42.12
N PHE A 62 -1.95 -16.13 -41.99
CA PHE A 62 -0.71 -16.70 -41.48
C PHE A 62 -0.85 -17.22 -40.05
N LEU A 63 -1.50 -16.47 -39.15
CA LEU A 63 -1.79 -16.92 -37.78
C LEU A 63 -2.69 -18.17 -37.78
N ALA A 64 -3.76 -18.17 -38.57
CA ALA A 64 -4.67 -19.32 -38.65
C ALA A 64 -3.94 -20.57 -39.18
N PHE A 65 -3.16 -20.42 -40.25
CA PHE A 65 -2.37 -21.53 -40.80
C PHE A 65 -1.25 -21.96 -39.87
N SER A 66 -0.61 -21.05 -39.14
CA SER A 66 0.41 -21.39 -38.14
C SER A 66 -0.16 -22.26 -37.02
N VAL A 67 -1.36 -21.92 -36.52
CA VAL A 67 -2.07 -22.74 -35.51
C VAL A 67 -2.44 -24.09 -36.09
N VAL A 68 -3.06 -24.14 -37.27
CA VAL A 68 -3.45 -25.41 -37.90
C VAL A 68 -2.23 -26.28 -38.20
N TYR A 69 -1.15 -25.69 -38.72
CA TYR A 69 0.10 -26.37 -38.99
C TYR A 69 0.69 -26.94 -37.69
N TYR A 70 0.77 -26.15 -36.62
CA TYR A 70 1.24 -26.62 -35.32
C TYR A 70 0.43 -27.82 -34.81
N MET A 71 -0.91 -27.74 -34.89
CA MET A 71 -1.80 -28.82 -34.45
C MET A 71 -1.61 -30.09 -35.29
N LEU A 72 -1.46 -29.94 -36.61
CA LEU A 72 -1.24 -31.06 -37.54
C LEU A 72 0.13 -31.70 -37.34
N THR A 73 1.18 -30.90 -37.22
CA THR A 73 2.55 -31.37 -36.97
C THR A 73 2.61 -32.10 -35.63
N LEU A 74 2.06 -31.52 -34.56
CA LEU A 74 2.00 -32.16 -33.25
C LEU A 74 1.24 -33.49 -33.28
N TYR A 75 0.13 -33.56 -34.03
CA TYR A 75 -0.61 -34.82 -34.18
C TYR A 75 0.15 -35.86 -35.01
N GLN A 76 0.90 -35.43 -36.03
CA GLN A 76 1.75 -36.30 -36.83
C GLN A 76 2.93 -36.82 -36.00
N ASP A 77 3.62 -35.95 -35.28
CA ASP A 77 4.76 -36.30 -34.44
C ASP A 77 4.34 -37.33 -33.39
N LEU A 78 3.22 -37.10 -32.68
CA LEU A 78 2.67 -38.07 -31.72
C LEU A 78 2.22 -39.41 -32.33
N ARG A 79 1.97 -39.44 -33.65
CA ARG A 79 1.54 -40.66 -34.35
C ARG A 79 2.72 -41.43 -34.93
N TYR A 80 3.79 -40.74 -35.32
CA TYR A 80 4.97 -41.32 -35.95
C TYR A 80 6.11 -41.59 -34.96
N GLU A 81 6.12 -40.97 -33.78
CA GLU A 81 6.97 -41.39 -32.68
C GLU A 81 6.66 -42.83 -32.30
N SER A 82 7.72 -43.66 -32.28
CA SER A 82 7.64 -45.09 -32.08
C SER A 82 7.31 -45.51 -30.64
N GLU A 83 7.31 -44.55 -29.71
CA GLU A 83 7.09 -44.79 -28.29
C GLU A 83 5.84 -44.03 -27.83
N PRO A 84 4.82 -44.74 -27.29
CA PRO A 84 3.66 -44.06 -26.71
C PRO A 84 4.10 -43.24 -25.49
N PRO A 85 3.48 -42.08 -25.23
CA PRO A 85 3.86 -41.22 -24.11
C PRO A 85 3.75 -42.00 -22.80
N THR A 86 4.78 -41.89 -21.95
CA THR A 86 4.76 -42.53 -20.65
C THR A 86 3.80 -41.80 -19.72
N VAL A 87 3.35 -42.47 -18.65
CA VAL A 87 2.50 -41.84 -17.63
C VAL A 87 3.24 -40.66 -16.98
N ASP A 88 4.54 -40.78 -16.80
CA ASP A 88 5.38 -39.73 -16.20
C ASP A 88 5.41 -38.49 -17.09
N ASP A 89 5.55 -38.63 -18.42
CA ASP A 89 5.50 -37.49 -19.35
C ASP A 89 4.15 -36.76 -19.29
N ILE A 90 3.05 -37.52 -19.22
CA ILE A 90 1.71 -36.96 -19.10
C ILE A 90 1.56 -36.18 -17.79
N VAL A 91 2.08 -36.73 -16.68
CA VAL A 91 2.03 -36.08 -15.37
C VAL A 91 2.86 -34.80 -15.35
N ILE A 92 4.07 -34.82 -15.91
CA ILE A 92 4.95 -33.64 -15.98
C ILE A 92 4.29 -32.50 -16.77
N VAL A 93 3.71 -32.80 -17.94
CA VAL A 93 2.99 -31.80 -18.74
C VAL A 93 1.76 -31.29 -17.99
N LEU A 94 1.02 -32.17 -17.33
CA LEU A 94 -0.15 -31.78 -16.55
C LEU A 94 0.23 -30.85 -15.38
N GLU A 95 1.27 -31.19 -14.62
CA GLU A 95 1.81 -30.37 -13.53
C GLU A 95 2.25 -29.00 -14.06
N SER A 96 2.97 -28.96 -15.18
CA SER A 96 3.39 -27.70 -15.81
C SER A 96 2.20 -26.81 -16.20
N VAL A 97 1.16 -27.37 -16.80
CA VAL A 97 -0.07 -26.64 -17.16
C VAL A 97 -0.78 -26.13 -15.91
N VAL A 98 -0.89 -26.95 -14.86
CA VAL A 98 -1.50 -26.56 -13.58
C VAL A 98 -0.70 -25.43 -12.91
N ASP A 99 0.62 -25.51 -12.88
CA ASP A 99 1.49 -24.47 -12.33
C ASP A 99 1.37 -23.14 -13.10
N LYS A 100 1.32 -23.19 -14.43
CA LYS A 100 1.09 -22.00 -15.28
C LYS A 100 -0.28 -21.38 -15.01
N LEU A 101 -1.33 -22.19 -14.92
CA LEU A 101 -2.69 -21.71 -14.64
C LEU A 101 -2.84 -21.13 -13.22
N THR A 102 -2.26 -21.78 -12.22
CA THR A 102 -2.28 -21.28 -10.84
C THR A 102 -1.49 -19.98 -10.69
N THR A 103 -0.37 -19.83 -11.42
CA THR A 103 0.38 -18.57 -11.50
C THR A 103 -0.49 -17.45 -12.09
N ILE A 104 -1.14 -17.68 -13.23
CA ILE A 104 -2.06 -16.70 -13.85
C ILE A 104 -3.21 -16.37 -12.90
N GLN A 105 -3.77 -17.36 -12.21
CA GLN A 105 -4.84 -17.16 -11.24
C GLN A 105 -4.38 -16.29 -10.06
N HIS A 106 -3.19 -16.55 -9.51
CA HIS A 106 -2.66 -15.77 -8.40
C HIS A 106 -2.37 -14.32 -8.82
N GLU A 107 -1.83 -14.10 -10.02
CA GLU A 107 -1.52 -12.76 -10.54
C GLU A 107 -2.77 -11.95 -10.94
N SER A 108 -3.78 -12.60 -11.54
CA SER A 108 -4.97 -11.93 -12.07
C SER A 108 -6.13 -11.84 -11.07
N LEU A 109 -6.37 -12.90 -10.29
CA LEU A 109 -7.61 -13.08 -9.54
C LEU A 109 -7.44 -12.98 -8.01
N TYR A 110 -6.21 -13.04 -7.48
CA TYR A 110 -5.96 -12.82 -6.05
C TYR A 110 -5.91 -11.33 -5.67
N VAL A 111 -6.78 -10.52 -6.29
CA VAL A 111 -6.99 -9.13 -5.88
C VAL A 111 -8.16 -9.10 -4.92
N ASN A 112 -7.98 -8.48 -3.76
CA ASN A 112 -9.06 -8.27 -2.79
C ASN A 112 -10.26 -7.62 -3.51
N LYS A 113 -11.44 -8.26 -3.49
CA LYS A 113 -12.64 -7.82 -4.23
C LYS A 113 -12.99 -6.35 -3.97
N LYS A 114 -12.79 -5.86 -2.74
CA LYS A 114 -12.97 -4.44 -2.39
C LYS A 114 -11.99 -3.54 -3.16
N ARG A 115 -10.71 -3.94 -3.20
CA ARG A 115 -9.66 -3.20 -3.92
C ARG A 115 -9.85 -3.24 -5.43
N ALA A 116 -10.27 -4.39 -5.98
CA ALA A 116 -10.60 -4.51 -7.40
C ALA A 116 -11.75 -3.56 -7.78
N LEU A 117 -12.79 -3.46 -6.94
CA LEU A 117 -13.89 -2.53 -7.16
C LEU A 117 -13.45 -1.07 -7.05
N GLN A 118 -12.64 -0.72 -6.04
CA GLN A 118 -12.08 0.63 -5.89
C GLN A 118 -11.23 1.03 -7.11
N LEU A 119 -10.36 0.13 -7.57
CA LEU A 119 -9.56 0.34 -8.78
C LEU A 119 -10.43 0.44 -10.03
N ALA A 120 -11.49 -0.37 -10.17
CA ALA A 120 -12.42 -0.26 -11.29
C ALA A 120 -13.12 1.10 -11.31
N VAL A 121 -13.58 1.60 -10.16
CA VAL A 121 -14.18 2.94 -10.02
C VAL A 121 -13.16 4.03 -10.37
N LEU A 122 -11.89 3.88 -9.99
CA LEU A 122 -10.81 4.80 -10.36
C LEU A 122 -10.51 4.78 -11.87
N PHE A 123 -10.42 3.59 -12.46
CA PHE A 123 -10.02 3.43 -13.85
C PHE A 123 -11.15 3.75 -14.83
N THR A 124 -12.42 3.70 -14.43
CA THR A 124 -13.57 4.02 -15.29
C THR A 124 -13.55 5.47 -15.84
N PRO A 125 -13.40 6.53 -15.03
CA PRO A 125 -13.30 7.90 -15.55
C PRO A 125 -12.01 8.12 -16.36
N LEU A 126 -10.91 7.45 -15.99
CA LEU A 126 -9.65 7.49 -16.74
C LEU A 126 -9.82 6.83 -18.12
N HIS A 127 -10.48 5.69 -18.18
CA HIS A 127 -10.82 4.98 -19.41
C HIS A 127 -11.72 5.84 -20.33
N TRP A 128 -12.75 6.46 -19.76
CA TRP A 128 -13.63 7.36 -20.49
C TRP A 128 -12.89 8.60 -21.02
N GLY A 129 -11.98 9.17 -20.23
CA GLY A 129 -11.09 10.25 -20.67
C GLY A 129 -10.15 9.81 -21.81
N LEU A 130 -9.55 8.62 -21.70
CA LEU A 130 -8.69 8.06 -22.73
C LEU A 130 -9.44 7.83 -24.05
N ILE A 131 -10.64 7.26 -24.02
CA ILE A 131 -11.47 7.08 -25.23
C ILE A 131 -11.81 8.41 -25.91
N ARG A 132 -11.94 9.50 -25.13
CA ARG A 132 -12.21 10.83 -25.70
C ARG A 132 -11.00 11.49 -26.35
N ILE A 133 -9.80 11.19 -25.86
CA ILE A 133 -8.54 11.81 -26.33
C ILE A 133 -7.92 10.98 -27.46
N VAL A 134 -8.02 9.66 -27.36
CA VAL A 134 -7.36 8.71 -28.26
C VAL A 134 -8.38 8.10 -29.21
N SER A 135 -8.03 7.95 -30.49
CA SER A 135 -8.87 7.24 -31.45
C SER A 135 -9.14 5.80 -30.98
N ILE A 136 -10.34 5.28 -31.28
CA ILE A 136 -10.75 3.91 -30.91
C ILE A 136 -9.71 2.88 -31.38
N LYS A 137 -9.19 3.06 -32.61
CA LYS A 137 -8.11 2.24 -33.19
C LYS A 137 -6.86 2.20 -32.32
N ASN A 138 -6.30 3.37 -31.96
CA ASN A 138 -5.09 3.43 -31.14
C ASN A 138 -5.33 2.91 -29.71
N TYR A 139 -6.54 3.12 -29.17
CA TYR A 139 -6.93 2.59 -27.88
C TYR A 139 -6.98 1.05 -27.89
N CYS A 140 -7.64 0.44 -28.88
CA CYS A 140 -7.71 -1.01 -29.04
C CYS A 140 -6.32 -1.62 -29.26
N MET A 141 -5.48 -1.02 -30.11
CA MET A 141 -4.10 -1.49 -30.32
C MET A 141 -3.24 -1.39 -29.05
N GLY A 142 -3.34 -0.30 -28.30
CA GLY A 142 -2.60 -0.15 -27.04
C GLY A 142 -3.06 -1.16 -25.99
N PHE A 143 -4.38 -1.39 -25.89
CA PHE A 143 -4.93 -2.38 -24.97
C PHE A 143 -4.48 -3.81 -25.31
N THR A 144 -4.55 -4.22 -26.58
CA THR A 144 -4.10 -5.55 -27.00
C THR A 144 -2.60 -5.75 -26.80
N LEU A 145 -1.79 -4.71 -27.06
CA LEU A 145 -0.36 -4.71 -26.77
C LEU A 145 -0.08 -4.93 -25.27
N ILE A 146 -0.77 -4.21 -24.39
CA ILE A 146 -0.60 -4.35 -22.94
C ILE A 146 -1.00 -5.76 -22.47
N CYS A 147 -2.11 -6.30 -22.97
CA CYS A 147 -2.57 -7.64 -22.60
C CYS A 147 -1.56 -8.73 -22.98
N ILE A 148 -0.97 -8.68 -24.18
CA ILE A 148 -0.03 -9.70 -24.66
C ILE A 148 1.35 -9.52 -24.01
N LEU A 149 1.78 -8.29 -23.72
CA LEU A 149 3.06 -8.02 -23.06
C LEU A 149 2.99 -8.18 -21.54
N TYR A 150 1.81 -8.32 -20.93
CA TYR A 150 1.64 -8.29 -19.48
C TYR A 150 2.54 -9.30 -18.75
N HIS A 151 2.58 -10.55 -19.21
CA HIS A 151 3.41 -11.58 -18.59
C HIS A 151 4.87 -11.58 -19.07
N SER A 152 5.23 -10.70 -20.03
CA SER A 152 6.61 -10.60 -20.47
C SER A 152 7.52 -10.18 -19.33
N ASN A 153 8.66 -10.85 -19.18
CA ASN A 153 9.67 -10.54 -18.18
C ASN A 153 10.11 -9.07 -18.22
N TRP A 154 10.19 -8.48 -19.42
CA TRP A 154 10.54 -7.08 -19.59
C TRP A 154 9.48 -6.14 -19.01
N PHE A 155 8.20 -6.44 -19.25
CA PHE A 155 7.09 -5.64 -18.75
C PHE A 155 6.90 -5.79 -17.23
N GLN A 156 7.04 -7.01 -16.71
CA GLN A 156 7.01 -7.24 -15.26
C GLN A 156 8.18 -6.56 -14.55
N CYS A 157 9.39 -6.58 -15.14
CA CYS A 157 10.53 -5.84 -14.63
C CYS A 157 10.31 -4.32 -14.64
N THR A 158 9.75 -3.77 -15.71
CA THR A 158 9.47 -2.33 -15.77
C THR A 158 8.40 -1.92 -14.77
N ILE A 159 7.31 -2.69 -14.60
CA ILE A 159 6.30 -2.43 -13.55
C ILE A 159 6.95 -2.46 -12.16
N LYS A 160 7.78 -3.49 -11.87
CA LYS A 160 8.50 -3.58 -10.58
C LYS A 160 9.45 -2.40 -10.38
N LEU A 161 10.10 -1.92 -11.44
CA LEU A 161 10.94 -0.72 -11.41
C LEU A 161 10.11 0.54 -11.15
N PHE A 162 8.99 0.72 -11.84
CA PHE A 162 8.06 1.82 -11.61
C PHE A 162 7.53 1.82 -10.18
N TRP A 163 7.24 0.65 -9.61
CA TRP A 163 6.84 0.53 -8.21
C TRP A 163 7.95 0.89 -7.22
N ARG A 164 9.23 0.74 -7.58
CA ARG A 164 10.35 1.18 -6.74
C ARG A 164 10.51 2.70 -6.70
N LEU A 165 9.97 3.43 -7.68
CA LEU A 165 9.99 4.89 -7.67
C LEU A 165 9.10 5.43 -6.54
N LEU A 166 9.65 6.38 -5.78
CA LEU A 166 8.96 7.01 -4.66
C LEU A 166 7.68 7.74 -5.10
N LEU A 167 7.69 8.34 -6.29
CA LEU A 167 6.55 9.04 -6.87
C LEU A 167 5.36 8.10 -7.06
N THR A 168 5.59 6.92 -7.64
CA THR A 168 4.55 5.91 -7.88
C THR A 168 3.92 5.44 -6.57
N ARG A 169 4.74 5.13 -5.56
CA ARG A 169 4.22 4.73 -4.23
C ARG A 169 3.43 5.85 -3.57
N THR A 170 3.95 7.08 -3.64
CA THR A 170 3.27 8.23 -3.05
C THR A 170 1.93 8.50 -3.73
N ALA A 171 1.86 8.39 -5.05
CA ALA A 171 0.60 8.49 -5.78
C ALA A 171 -0.37 7.36 -5.40
N TYR A 172 0.11 6.12 -5.32
CA TYR A 172 -0.70 4.97 -4.94
C TYR A 172 -1.33 5.12 -3.55
N TYR A 173 -0.53 5.44 -2.53
CA TYR A 173 -1.07 5.57 -1.17
C TYR A 173 -1.94 6.80 -0.99
N LYS A 174 -1.67 7.91 -1.70
CA LYS A 174 -2.59 9.05 -1.73
C LYS A 174 -3.94 8.71 -2.36
N LEU A 175 -3.93 7.89 -3.41
CA LEU A 175 -5.17 7.38 -4.01
C LEU A 175 -5.89 6.45 -3.03
N GLU A 176 -5.18 5.57 -2.34
CA GLU A 176 -5.77 4.70 -1.30
C GLU A 176 -6.41 5.53 -0.16
N GLU A 177 -5.71 6.55 0.34
CA GLU A 177 -6.22 7.50 1.33
C GLU A 177 -7.48 8.25 0.84
N PHE A 178 -7.49 8.69 -0.42
CA PHE A 178 -8.66 9.33 -1.04
C PHE A 178 -9.87 8.39 -1.04
N PHE A 179 -9.68 7.11 -1.36
CA PHE A 179 -10.77 6.12 -1.36
C PHE A 179 -11.23 5.70 0.04
N ASP A 180 -10.33 5.67 1.01
CA ASP A 180 -10.68 5.38 2.40
C ASP A 180 -11.26 6.61 3.14
N GLY A 181 -11.42 7.75 2.45
CA GLY A 181 -12.01 8.98 3.00
C GLY A 181 -11.13 9.68 4.04
N LYS A 182 -9.88 9.22 4.19
CA LYS A 182 -8.90 9.83 5.08
C LYS A 182 -8.18 10.92 4.29
N LEU A 183 -8.77 12.10 4.24
CA LEU A 183 -8.13 13.26 3.60
C LEU A 183 -6.76 13.51 4.25
N PRO A 184 -5.66 13.53 3.46
CA PRO A 184 -4.36 13.93 3.96
C PRO A 184 -4.38 15.45 4.06
N PHE A 185 -4.98 15.97 5.13
CA PHE A 185 -4.78 17.36 5.47
C PHE A 185 -3.31 17.49 5.86
N TRP A 186 -2.62 18.37 5.13
CA TRP A 186 -1.44 19.08 5.59
C TRP A 186 -1.79 19.75 6.92
N MET A 187 -1.83 18.97 8.00
CA MET A 187 -2.22 19.43 9.31
C MET A 187 -1.00 20.16 9.84
N LYS A 188 -1.18 21.47 10.07
CA LYS A 188 -0.31 22.20 10.98
C LYS A 188 -0.18 21.37 12.26
N PRO A 189 1.02 21.28 12.85
CA PRO A 189 1.22 20.50 14.06
C PRO A 189 0.20 20.95 15.09
N VAL A 190 -0.44 19.98 15.75
CA VAL A 190 -1.48 20.29 16.73
C VAL A 190 -0.84 21.01 17.92
N ASP A 191 -1.40 22.18 18.24
CA ASP A 191 -1.04 22.95 19.42
C ASP A 191 -1.49 22.23 20.71
N VAL A 192 -0.80 22.55 21.80
CA VAL A 192 -0.98 21.88 23.10
C VAL A 192 -2.36 22.09 23.68
N SER A 193 -2.94 23.27 23.50
CA SER A 193 -4.31 23.56 23.93
C SER A 193 -5.33 22.61 23.30
N LYS A 194 -5.18 22.31 22.00
CA LYS A 194 -6.05 21.40 21.25
C LYS A 194 -5.77 19.94 21.61
N ALA A 195 -4.54 19.60 21.98
CA ALA A 195 -4.20 18.28 22.50
C ALA A 195 -4.85 18.03 23.88
N ILE A 196 -4.81 19.03 24.77
CA ILE A 196 -5.40 18.98 26.11
C ILE A 196 -6.93 18.87 26.02
N SER A 197 -7.59 19.70 25.21
CA SER A 197 -9.06 19.74 25.13
C SER A 197 -9.71 18.46 24.60
N ASN A 198 -8.97 17.68 23.79
CA ASN A 198 -9.47 16.44 23.19
C ASN A 198 -8.83 15.18 23.78
N SER A 199 -8.19 15.31 24.95
CA SER A 199 -7.60 14.18 25.63
C SER A 199 -8.69 13.27 26.22
N GLU A 200 -8.57 11.97 25.99
CA GLU A 200 -9.53 10.97 26.49
C GLU A 200 -9.29 10.61 27.96
N HIS A 201 -8.08 10.85 28.48
CA HIS A 201 -7.64 10.45 29.82
C HIS A 201 -7.65 11.63 30.80
N ILE A 202 -8.85 12.07 31.19
CA ILE A 202 -9.04 13.10 32.22
C ILE A 202 -9.30 12.41 33.55
N TYR A 203 -8.40 12.60 34.51
CA TYR A 203 -8.56 12.14 35.88
C TYR A 203 -9.00 13.32 36.74
N GLN A 204 -10.23 13.27 37.25
CA GLN A 204 -10.73 14.22 38.23
C GLN A 204 -10.44 13.68 39.63
N MET A 205 -9.77 14.47 40.45
CA MET A 205 -9.46 14.13 41.82
C MET A 205 -9.90 15.28 42.73
N ALA A 206 -10.70 14.94 43.75
CA ALA A 206 -11.03 15.90 44.80
C ALA A 206 -9.76 16.28 45.56
N LEU A 207 -9.53 17.57 45.75
CA LEU A 207 -8.38 18.06 46.51
C LEU A 207 -8.49 17.56 47.98
N PRO A 208 -7.49 16.85 48.52
CA PRO A 208 -7.54 16.42 49.91
C PRO A 208 -7.46 17.62 50.85
N HIS A 209 -8.30 17.65 51.88
CA HIS A 209 -8.33 18.71 52.90
C HIS A 209 -7.02 18.85 53.70
N ASP A 210 -6.15 17.83 53.67
CA ASP A 210 -4.88 17.82 54.38
C ASP A 210 -3.78 17.13 53.55
N VAL A 211 -2.65 17.82 53.35
CA VAL A 211 -1.45 17.31 52.66
C VAL A 211 -0.89 16.04 53.33
N LYS A 212 -1.22 15.85 54.61
CA LYS A 212 -0.81 14.72 55.46
C LYS A 212 -1.59 13.43 55.17
N ILE A 213 -2.78 13.50 54.57
CA ILE A 213 -3.65 12.35 54.28
C ILE A 213 -3.17 11.60 53.04
N LEU A 214 -2.55 12.30 52.09
CA LEU A 214 -1.83 11.67 51.00
C LEU A 214 -0.60 10.99 51.61
N HIS A 215 -0.59 9.67 51.78
CA HIS A 215 0.58 8.94 52.24
C HIS A 215 0.82 7.74 51.32
N GLY A 216 1.97 7.72 50.62
CA GLY A 216 2.49 6.52 49.95
C GLY A 216 2.46 6.49 48.41
N CYS A 217 2.10 7.57 47.71
CA CYS A 217 2.10 7.58 46.23
C CYS A 217 3.11 8.57 45.65
N LYS A 218 3.86 8.20 44.59
CA LYS A 218 4.83 9.10 43.93
C LYS A 218 4.21 10.42 43.41
N LEU A 219 2.91 10.41 43.13
CA LEU A 219 2.09 11.57 42.76
C LEU A 219 2.01 12.61 43.90
N GLN A 220 2.03 12.16 45.15
CA GLN A 220 1.98 12.96 46.36
C GLN A 220 3.15 13.93 46.45
N PHE A 221 4.39 13.47 46.26
CA PHE A 221 5.58 14.33 46.37
C PHE A 221 5.60 15.43 45.30
N GLN A 222 5.01 15.17 44.13
CA GLN A 222 4.90 16.18 43.07
C GLN A 222 3.79 17.18 43.39
N LEU A 223 2.63 16.73 43.86
CA LEU A 223 1.57 17.61 44.35
C LEU A 223 2.03 18.45 45.56
N GLN A 224 2.77 17.85 46.50
CA GLN A 224 3.36 18.49 47.67
C GLN A 224 4.44 19.53 47.33
N LYS A 225 5.08 19.45 46.15
CA LYS A 225 5.98 20.51 45.65
C LYS A 225 5.22 21.71 45.09
N LEU A 226 3.99 21.50 44.63
CA LEU A 226 3.17 22.53 43.99
C LEU A 226 2.41 23.38 45.01
N PHE A 227 2.07 22.82 46.18
CA PHE A 227 1.44 23.56 47.28
C PHE A 227 2.47 23.94 48.37
N PRO A 228 2.63 25.23 48.69
CA PRO A 228 3.56 25.67 49.73
C PRO A 228 3.12 25.19 51.12
N TRP A 229 4.07 24.70 51.92
CA TRP A 229 3.83 24.19 53.28
C TRP A 229 3.29 25.24 54.26
N ASP A 230 3.56 26.52 53.98
CA ASP A 230 3.25 27.65 54.85
C ASP A 230 1.86 28.26 54.62
N LYS A 231 1.09 27.76 53.63
CA LYS A 231 -0.31 28.16 53.44
C LYS A 231 -1.24 27.04 53.86
N ASN A 232 -2.17 27.35 54.75
CA ASN A 232 -3.30 26.47 55.01
C ASN A 232 -4.08 26.32 53.69
N LEU A 233 -4.38 25.09 53.29
CA LEU A 233 -5.24 24.81 52.12
C LEU A 233 -6.68 25.32 52.27
N HIS A 234 -7.01 25.99 53.38
CA HIS A 234 -8.28 26.64 53.63
C HIS A 234 -8.65 27.77 52.64
N ASP A 235 -7.69 28.28 51.84
CA ASP A 235 -7.99 29.22 50.74
C ASP A 235 -8.60 28.51 49.51
N TYR A 236 -8.46 27.19 49.40
CA TYR A 236 -9.12 26.35 48.40
C TYR A 236 -10.34 25.73 49.08
N GLU A 237 -11.50 26.36 48.93
CA GLU A 237 -12.73 25.92 49.59
C GLU A 237 -13.13 24.51 49.14
N VAL A 238 -14.02 23.90 49.93
CA VAL A 238 -14.59 22.57 49.69
C VAL A 238 -15.31 22.54 48.33
N GLY A 239 -14.60 22.16 47.26
CA GLY A 239 -15.18 22.11 45.92
C GLY A 239 -14.18 22.10 44.76
N ASP A 240 -12.92 22.49 44.99
CA ASP A 240 -11.96 22.60 43.90
C ASP A 240 -11.53 21.22 43.37
N ASP A 241 -11.81 21.02 42.09
CA ASP A 241 -11.49 19.78 41.38
C ASP A 241 -10.11 19.89 40.72
N LEU A 242 -9.22 18.97 41.07
CA LEU A 242 -7.95 18.81 40.35
C LEU A 242 -8.18 17.96 39.11
N LEU A 243 -8.02 18.57 37.93
CA LEU A 243 -8.06 17.86 36.66
C LEU A 243 -6.63 17.51 36.23
N ILE A 244 -6.31 16.22 36.12
CA ILE A 244 -5.03 15.72 35.61
C ILE A 244 -5.26 15.09 34.25
N ILE A 245 -4.46 15.49 33.27
CA ILE A 245 -4.48 14.93 31.92
C ILE A 245 -3.14 14.30 31.61
N GLU A 246 -3.15 13.06 31.12
CA GLU A 246 -1.96 12.39 30.57
C GLU A 246 -1.86 12.65 29.06
N LEU A 247 -0.83 13.38 28.65
CA LEU A 247 -0.52 13.61 27.24
C LEU A 247 0.35 12.47 26.72
N GLU A 248 -0.07 11.88 25.59
CA GLU A 248 0.64 10.82 24.89
C GLU A 248 1.09 11.31 23.50
N ILE A 249 2.41 11.32 23.26
CA ILE A 249 2.99 11.66 21.96
C ILE A 249 3.71 10.44 21.41
N ASP A 250 3.38 10.04 20.20
CA ASP A 250 4.02 8.93 19.50
C ASP A 250 5.20 9.43 18.66
N GLU A 251 6.39 8.90 18.94
CA GLU A 251 7.57 9.03 18.09
C GLU A 251 7.66 7.84 17.13
N ASN A 252 7.72 8.15 15.84
CA ASN A 252 7.66 7.22 14.73
C ASN A 252 8.99 7.20 13.97
N GLN A 253 9.48 6.00 13.63
CA GLN A 253 10.69 5.81 12.85
C GLN A 253 10.53 4.67 11.83
N ARG A 254 11.33 4.74 10.76
CA ARG A 254 11.35 3.75 9.68
C ARG A 254 12.75 3.13 9.54
N LYS A 255 12.78 1.83 9.27
CA LYS A 255 13.98 1.08 8.93
C LYS A 255 14.28 1.22 7.44
N TRP A 256 15.47 1.70 7.13
CA TRP A 256 16.01 1.81 5.78
C TRP A 256 17.19 0.86 5.62
N GLN A 257 17.33 0.26 4.44
CA GLN A 257 18.33 -0.80 4.22
C GLN A 257 19.77 -0.33 4.48
N ALA A 258 20.10 0.92 4.13
CA ALA A 258 21.45 1.47 4.32
C ALA A 258 21.65 2.12 5.70
N ASP A 259 20.65 2.88 6.18
CA ASP A 259 20.80 3.76 7.35
C ASP A 259 20.25 3.14 8.65
N GLY A 260 19.61 1.97 8.58
CA GLY A 260 18.89 1.40 9.71
C GLY A 260 17.68 2.23 10.12
N TRP A 261 17.44 2.38 11.43
CA TRP A 261 16.28 3.10 11.96
C TRP A 261 16.50 4.61 11.97
N ILE A 262 15.75 5.34 11.15
CA ILE A 262 15.81 6.81 11.09
C ILE A 262 14.41 7.44 11.15
N ALA A 263 14.36 8.70 11.54
CA ALA A 263 13.13 9.50 11.63
C ALA A 263 12.59 9.99 10.27
N ARG A 264 13.26 9.64 9.16
CA ARG A 264 12.81 9.95 7.80
C ARG A 264 11.68 8.99 7.43
N MET A 265 10.45 9.48 7.54
CA MET A 265 9.23 8.76 7.19
C MET A 265 8.89 8.96 5.71
N LEU A 266 8.09 8.05 5.16
CA LEU A 266 7.50 8.25 3.84
C LEU A 266 6.38 9.30 3.90
N PRO A 267 6.13 10.08 2.83
CA PRO A 267 5.14 11.17 2.87
C PRO A 267 3.69 10.75 3.17
N TYR A 268 3.36 9.48 2.93
CA TYR A 268 2.05 8.86 3.16
C TYR A 268 2.00 8.04 4.46
N GLU A 269 3.08 8.05 5.24
CA GLU A 269 3.12 7.39 6.55
C GLU A 269 2.83 8.38 7.67
N ARG A 270 2.73 7.84 8.90
CA ARG A 270 2.62 8.67 10.09
C ARG A 270 3.81 9.65 10.17
N PRO A 271 3.59 10.91 10.57
CA PRO A 271 4.67 11.87 10.77
C PRO A 271 5.59 11.42 11.90
N LYS A 272 6.82 11.97 11.96
CA LYS A 272 7.81 11.64 13.00
C LYS A 272 7.25 11.72 14.41
N TYR A 273 6.45 12.74 14.70
CA TYR A 273 5.73 12.88 15.96
C TYR A 273 4.24 13.00 15.67
N SER A 274 3.44 12.17 16.33
CA SER A 274 2.00 12.15 16.16
C SER A 274 1.26 12.03 17.49
N ILE A 275 0.04 12.57 17.55
CA ILE A 275 -0.85 12.45 18.69
C ILE A 275 -2.19 11.87 18.22
N LYS A 276 -2.83 11.06 19.08
CA LYS A 276 -4.18 10.56 18.82
C LYS A 276 -5.21 11.54 19.38
N ILE A 277 -6.11 12.01 18.54
CA ILE A 277 -7.18 12.94 18.90
C ILE A 277 -8.49 12.38 18.33
N GLY A 278 -9.43 11.99 19.19
CA GLY A 278 -10.73 11.47 18.77
C GLY A 278 -10.66 10.24 17.84
N GLY A 279 -9.65 9.38 18.03
CA GLY A 279 -9.39 8.22 17.18
C GLY A 279 -8.48 8.47 15.97
N ASP A 280 -8.28 9.73 15.55
CA ASP A 280 -7.44 10.09 14.41
C ASP A 280 -6.01 10.45 14.80
N ILE A 281 -5.06 10.11 13.93
CA ILE A 281 -3.63 10.40 14.13
C ILE A 281 -3.31 11.74 13.49
N SER A 282 -2.98 12.72 14.32
CA SER A 282 -2.59 14.07 13.88
C SER A 282 -1.09 14.30 14.05
N MET A 283 -0.52 15.15 13.18
CA MET A 283 0.87 15.61 13.34
C MET A 283 1.01 16.45 14.60
N CYS A 284 2.10 16.22 15.35
CA CYS A 284 2.39 16.97 16.57
C CYS A 284 3.84 17.48 16.55
N ASN A 285 4.11 18.51 17.35
CA ASN A 285 5.47 18.96 17.60
C ASN A 285 6.24 17.93 18.43
N SER A 286 7.57 18.04 18.45
CA SER A 286 8.38 17.18 19.32
C SER A 286 8.05 17.41 20.80
N PRO A 287 8.24 16.40 21.68
CA PRO A 287 7.99 16.57 23.11
C PRO A 287 8.67 17.80 23.75
N TRP A 288 9.86 18.14 23.27
CA TRP A 288 10.62 19.32 23.75
C TRP A 288 10.02 20.65 23.30
N GLN A 289 9.67 20.77 22.01
CA GLN A 289 8.96 21.95 21.52
C GLN A 289 7.60 22.12 22.20
N LEU A 290 6.96 21.00 22.54
CA LEU A 290 5.69 20.99 23.23
C LEU A 290 5.82 21.46 24.69
N GLN A 291 6.94 21.16 25.34
CA GLN A 291 7.26 21.65 26.68
C GLN A 291 7.50 23.16 26.72
N GLU A 292 8.12 23.72 25.68
CA GLU A 292 8.41 25.17 25.58
C GLU A 292 7.17 26.01 25.28
N SER A 293 6.10 25.39 24.80
CA SER A 293 4.86 26.08 24.48
C SER A 293 4.13 26.55 25.75
N SER A 294 3.49 27.71 25.68
CA SER A 294 2.74 28.26 26.81
C SER A 294 1.47 27.44 27.07
N LEU A 295 1.47 26.74 28.20
CA LEU A 295 0.27 26.22 28.81
C LEU A 295 -0.43 27.40 29.49
N LYS A 296 -1.57 27.86 28.96
CA LYS A 296 -2.28 29.04 29.48
C LYS A 296 -2.63 28.87 30.96
N ASP A 297 -3.57 27.97 31.22
CA ASP A 297 -4.13 27.74 32.55
C ASP A 297 -3.63 26.41 33.14
N TRP A 298 -2.94 25.61 32.33
CA TRP A 298 -2.43 24.30 32.70
C TRP A 298 -0.99 24.39 33.19
N SER A 299 -0.60 23.49 34.07
CA SER A 299 0.79 23.38 34.55
C SER A 299 1.30 21.95 34.41
N TRP A 300 2.60 21.80 34.15
CA TRP A 300 3.22 20.47 34.08
C TRP A 300 3.30 19.84 35.47
N LEU A 301 2.76 18.63 35.63
CA LEU A 301 2.88 17.86 36.87
C LEU A 301 4.21 17.08 36.94
N ASP A 302 4.67 16.59 35.78
CA ASP A 302 5.90 15.84 35.64
C ASP A 302 7.06 16.72 35.16
N ASP A 303 8.25 16.49 35.72
CA ASP A 303 9.48 17.23 35.37
C ASP A 303 9.95 16.97 33.93
N CYS A 304 9.72 15.76 33.41
CA CYS A 304 10.19 15.33 32.10
C CYS A 304 9.24 14.35 31.40
N TRP A 305 9.34 14.30 30.07
CA TRP A 305 8.66 13.30 29.25
C TRP A 305 9.23 11.91 29.49
N ARG A 306 8.37 10.90 29.70
CA ARG A 306 8.78 9.52 29.94
C ARG A 306 8.57 8.67 28.68
N PRO A 307 9.65 8.21 28.02
CA PRO A 307 9.54 7.34 26.87
C PRO A 307 9.19 5.91 27.30
N THR A 308 8.32 5.27 26.54
CA THR A 308 8.04 3.83 26.64
C THR A 308 9.03 3.00 25.83
N THR A 309 8.88 1.68 25.82
CA THR A 309 9.64 0.78 24.95
C THR A 309 9.24 0.95 23.48
N TRP A 310 10.14 0.59 22.56
CA TRP A 310 9.82 0.56 21.13
C TRP A 310 8.88 -0.60 20.82
N TYR A 311 7.82 -0.30 20.08
CA TYR A 311 6.94 -1.28 19.46
C TYR A 311 7.29 -1.38 17.98
N TYR A 312 7.59 -2.59 17.52
CA TYR A 312 7.98 -2.84 16.14
C TYR A 312 6.79 -3.31 15.31
N SER A 313 6.74 -2.85 14.06
CA SER A 313 5.60 -3.05 13.17
C SER A 313 6.05 -3.24 11.72
N ASP A 314 5.16 -3.80 10.91
CA ASP A 314 5.37 -3.95 9.47
C ASP A 314 5.25 -2.60 8.72
N SER A 315 5.25 -2.62 7.38
CA SER A 315 5.08 -1.39 6.58
C SER A 315 3.69 -0.75 6.73
N ASN A 316 2.70 -1.48 7.23
CA ASN A 316 1.32 -1.02 7.42
C ASN A 316 1.02 -0.67 8.88
N TRP A 317 2.05 -0.54 9.73
CA TRP A 317 1.91 -0.29 11.17
C TRP A 317 1.18 -1.39 11.96
N ASN A 318 1.12 -2.62 11.44
CA ASN A 318 0.62 -3.76 12.20
C ASN A 318 1.69 -4.23 13.18
N PHE A 319 1.30 -4.43 14.42
CA PHE A 319 2.21 -4.85 15.48
C PHE A 319 2.82 -6.23 15.20
N LYS A 320 4.14 -6.33 15.32
CA LYS A 320 4.92 -7.57 15.14
C LYS A 320 5.58 -8.05 16.43
N GLY A 321 6.00 -7.13 17.29
CA GLY A 321 6.65 -7.49 18.55
C GLY A 321 7.35 -6.32 19.24
N LEU A 322 7.97 -6.63 20.39
CA LEU A 322 8.79 -5.68 21.17
C LEU A 322 10.27 -5.67 20.75
N HIS A 323 10.66 -6.56 19.84
CA HIS A 323 12.03 -6.71 19.37
C HIS A 323 12.12 -6.50 17.85
N ASP A 324 13.30 -6.09 17.39
CA ASP A 324 13.59 -5.92 15.97
C ASP A 324 13.63 -7.28 15.26
N SER A 325 13.06 -7.35 14.06
CA SER A 325 13.06 -8.55 13.22
C SER A 325 13.22 -8.16 11.75
N LEU A 326 13.40 -9.14 10.87
CA LEU A 326 13.52 -8.90 9.43
C LEU A 326 12.20 -8.39 8.81
N GLU A 327 11.06 -8.71 9.44
CA GLU A 327 9.73 -8.26 9.01
C GLU A 327 9.36 -6.86 9.53
N CYS A 328 10.19 -6.28 10.40
CA CYS A 328 9.94 -4.98 11.01
C CYS A 328 10.47 -3.85 10.13
N TYR A 329 9.57 -2.98 9.67
CA TYR A 329 9.90 -1.83 8.82
C TYR A 329 9.61 -0.49 9.50
N THR A 330 8.66 -0.46 10.44
CA THR A 330 8.31 0.72 11.21
C THR A 330 8.41 0.44 12.71
N ARG A 331 8.68 1.46 13.49
CA ARG A 331 8.65 1.38 14.95
C ARG A 331 8.06 2.64 15.56
N LYS A 332 7.37 2.47 16.68
CA LYS A 332 6.74 3.54 17.45
C LYS A 332 7.20 3.48 18.90
N ARG A 333 7.39 4.64 19.51
CA ARG A 333 7.57 4.80 20.96
C ARG A 333 6.68 5.91 21.47
N THR A 334 5.90 5.65 22.50
CA THR A 334 5.01 6.64 23.10
C THR A 334 5.73 7.37 24.24
N TRP A 335 5.64 8.69 24.25
CA TRP A 335 6.12 9.59 25.29
C TRP A 335 4.92 10.05 26.11
N LYS A 336 5.01 9.89 27.43
CA LYS A 336 3.95 10.22 28.37
C LYS A 336 4.38 11.37 29.28
N ARG A 337 3.49 12.33 29.50
CA ARG A 337 3.68 13.39 30.50
C ARG A 337 2.35 13.94 30.98
N ARG A 338 2.25 14.24 32.27
CA ARG A 338 1.00 14.75 32.86
C ARG A 338 1.01 16.26 33.02
N VAL A 339 -0.13 16.86 32.76
CA VAL A 339 -0.48 18.25 33.07
C VAL A 339 -1.63 18.28 34.06
N TYR A 340 -1.74 19.35 34.84
CA TYR A 340 -2.84 19.56 35.75
C TYR A 340 -3.46 20.95 35.59
N TYR A 341 -4.73 21.04 35.95
CA TYR A 341 -5.51 22.28 36.05
C TYR A 341 -6.27 22.27 37.38
N LEU A 342 -6.22 23.40 38.07
CA LEU A 342 -7.02 23.64 39.27
C LEU A 342 -8.30 24.34 38.84
N ARG A 343 -9.43 23.69 39.07
CA ARG A 343 -10.74 24.27 38.82
C ARG A 343 -11.16 25.01 40.09
N GLU A 344 -11.04 26.34 40.03
CA GLU A 344 -11.61 27.28 41.01
C GLU A 344 -13.14 27.35 40.91
#